data_AF-A0A2W4QNJ0-F1
#
_entry.id   AF-A0A2W4QNJ0-F1
#
_cell.length_a   1.000
_cell.length_b   1.000
_cell.length_c   1.000
_cell.angle_alpha   90.00
_cell.angle_beta   90.00
_cell.angle_gamma   90.00
#
_symmetry.space_group_name_H-M   'P 1'
#
loop_
_entity.id
_entity.type
_entity.pdbx_description
1 polymer ?
#
loop_
_entity_poly.entity_id
_entity_poly.type
_entity_poly.pdbx_seq_one_letter_code
_entity_poly.pdbx_strand_id
1 'polypeptide(L)'
;MATPSQYILQNNFHNYTLYEFEKKIGGKLILWRRPKRQLKYAFANHYHPYVDELIQKLNVEGLAKMLDVTFLEGLQDDLSTSYTTSSDYVTTFPKNEIDVSDEGAYSIYNWELMYHAVVAIAQHMSNNRRFAEAQRWYHYVFDPTSNDKSVPAPQRFWNFLRFRKETSPVFIQEMLQELSNPGDSDLKKRIQKSIQAWRDKPFQPHVIARGRYLAYQIKVAMMYLDNLLAWGDDLFTQNTRETINEATQIYVLAANILGPKPQKMPPRRKTPPKTFAQLKAAGIDDFGNALIEMENDFPFNTMPTTTNSTDEDAVNAVFGIGRSLYFCIPPNDQLLAYWDKVADRLYKIRHCMNIEGIVQQLPLFAPPIDPGLLVKAAAAGLDISSIVNNINQPVSKIRSSLLLQKALELCQEVKSLGNALLTAIEKKETEHISLLRQQNEENILKLVQDVKFMQWKEAEAATEALIKTRNTAFERYRHYKLILGANASDLDKLKTPALTRRPFIHFSNPPNRHK
;
A
#
# COMPACT_ATOMS: atom_id res chain seq x y z
N MET A 1 -51.74 -76.79 17.97
CA MET A 1 -52.05 -75.58 17.16
C MET A 1 -51.32 -74.41 17.80
N ALA A 2 -50.63 -73.58 17.03
CA ALA A 2 -50.06 -72.32 17.49
C ALA A 2 -50.39 -71.25 16.45
N THR A 3 -51.09 -70.20 16.86
CA THR A 3 -51.48 -69.08 15.98
C THR A 3 -50.32 -68.10 15.85
N PRO A 4 -49.76 -67.88 14.64
CA PRO A 4 -48.80 -66.80 14.45
C PRO A 4 -49.54 -65.46 14.57
N SER A 5 -49.17 -64.65 15.55
CA SER A 5 -49.70 -63.29 15.70
C SER A 5 -49.35 -62.47 14.45
N GLN A 6 -50.35 -62.10 13.65
CA GLN A 6 -50.18 -61.13 12.58
C GLN A 6 -50.08 -59.74 13.18
N TYR A 7 -48.86 -59.36 13.58
CA TYR A 7 -48.53 -57.96 13.83
C TYR A 7 -48.80 -57.15 12.57
N ILE A 8 -49.82 -56.29 12.62
CA ILE A 8 -50.09 -55.30 11.58
C ILE A 8 -48.98 -54.23 11.68
N LEU A 9 -47.86 -54.52 11.03
CA LEU A 9 -46.77 -53.55 10.86
C LEU A 9 -47.30 -52.39 10.02
N GLN A 10 -47.36 -51.21 10.63
CA GLN A 10 -47.65 -49.97 9.91
C GLN A 10 -46.51 -49.68 8.93
N ASN A 11 -46.69 -50.09 7.67
CA ASN A 11 -45.87 -49.65 6.55
C ASN A 11 -46.16 -48.15 6.29
N ASN A 12 -45.58 -47.28 7.11
CA ASN A 12 -45.54 -45.85 6.83
C ASN A 12 -44.53 -45.57 5.69
N PHE A 13 -44.55 -44.37 5.11
CA PHE A 13 -43.71 -44.04 3.95
C PHE A 13 -42.20 -44.13 4.23
N HIS A 14 -41.80 -44.14 5.51
CA HIS A 14 -40.40 -44.10 5.96
C HIS A 14 -39.87 -45.50 6.33
N ASN A 15 -40.75 -46.48 6.57
CA ASN A 15 -40.41 -47.83 6.99
C ASN A 15 -41.17 -48.90 6.23
N TYR A 16 -40.41 -49.87 5.71
CA TYR A 16 -40.90 -51.23 5.51
C TYR A 16 -39.94 -52.20 6.23
N THR A 17 -40.50 -53.26 6.79
CA THR A 17 -39.73 -54.32 7.48
C THR A 17 -39.59 -55.56 6.59
N LEU A 18 -38.41 -56.18 6.66
CA LEU A 18 -38.18 -57.48 6.02
C LEU A 18 -38.78 -58.59 6.88
N TYR A 19 -39.65 -59.40 6.27
CA TYR A 19 -39.85 -60.78 6.72
C TYR A 19 -38.97 -61.69 5.88
N GLU A 20 -38.19 -62.54 6.54
CA GLU A 20 -37.54 -63.68 5.90
C GLU A 20 -38.49 -64.88 6.03
N PHE A 21 -39.13 -65.25 4.92
CA PHE A 21 -40.06 -66.38 4.86
C PHE A 21 -39.49 -67.47 3.95
N GLU A 22 -38.98 -68.55 4.54
CA GLU A 22 -38.71 -69.78 3.80
C GLU A 22 -40.01 -70.37 3.26
N LYS A 23 -40.05 -70.67 1.95
CA LYS A 23 -41.11 -71.49 1.36
C LYS A 23 -40.52 -72.54 0.44
N LYS A 24 -40.71 -73.80 0.81
CA LYS A 24 -40.21 -74.97 0.07
C LYS A 24 -41.12 -75.23 -1.13
N ILE A 25 -40.59 -75.11 -2.35
CA ILE A 25 -41.34 -75.29 -3.60
C ILE A 25 -40.54 -76.25 -4.49
N GLY A 26 -41.17 -77.34 -4.96
CA GLY A 26 -40.51 -78.33 -5.82
C GLY A 26 -39.25 -78.96 -5.20
N GLY A 27 -39.21 -79.12 -3.88
CA GLY A 27 -38.06 -79.66 -3.14
C GLY A 27 -36.91 -78.68 -2.89
N LYS A 28 -36.88 -77.51 -3.54
CA LYS A 28 -35.85 -76.47 -3.33
C LYS A 28 -36.32 -75.41 -2.32
N LEU A 29 -35.36 -74.87 -1.58
CA LEU A 29 -35.53 -73.64 -0.78
C LEU A 29 -35.33 -72.43 -1.70
N ILE A 30 -36.21 -71.43 -1.58
CA ILE A 30 -36.15 -70.19 -2.36
C ILE A 30 -36.18 -69.01 -1.39
N LEU A 31 -35.03 -68.35 -1.24
CA LEU A 31 -34.85 -67.16 -0.41
C LEU A 31 -35.24 -65.90 -1.19
N TRP A 32 -36.34 -65.26 -0.80
CA TRP A 32 -36.83 -64.02 -1.42
C TRP A 32 -36.33 -62.79 -0.66
N ARG A 33 -35.27 -62.14 -1.17
CA ARG A 33 -34.83 -60.82 -0.69
C ARG A 33 -35.45 -59.69 -1.52
N ARG A 34 -35.89 -58.62 -0.84
CA ARG A 34 -36.24 -57.32 -1.45
C ARG A 34 -35.46 -56.20 -0.74
N PRO A 35 -35.02 -55.14 -1.46
CA PRO A 35 -33.97 -54.24 -0.98
C PRO A 35 -34.44 -53.16 0.01
N LYS A 36 -33.75 -53.04 1.16
CA LYS A 36 -34.05 -52.07 2.20
C LYS A 36 -33.65 -50.66 1.76
N ARG A 37 -34.62 -49.76 1.61
CA ARG A 37 -34.38 -48.32 1.40
C ARG A 37 -34.33 -47.61 2.76
N GLN A 38 -33.13 -47.29 3.25
CA GLN A 38 -32.99 -46.35 4.36
C GLN A 38 -33.16 -44.92 3.82
N LEU A 39 -34.10 -44.17 4.38
CA LEU A 39 -34.30 -42.75 4.10
C LEU A 39 -33.79 -41.95 5.31
N LYS A 40 -32.69 -41.22 5.11
CA LYS A 40 -32.24 -40.17 6.04
C LYS A 40 -32.85 -38.85 5.58
N TYR A 41 -33.40 -38.08 6.51
CA TYR A 41 -33.96 -36.76 6.26
C TYR A 41 -33.07 -35.70 6.89
N ALA A 42 -32.70 -34.69 6.10
CA ALA A 42 -32.15 -33.44 6.60
C ALA A 42 -33.30 -32.45 6.80
N PHE A 43 -33.33 -31.79 7.96
CA PHE A 43 -34.28 -30.73 8.28
C PHE A 43 -33.51 -29.40 8.35
N ALA A 44 -34.08 -28.34 7.78
CA ALA A 44 -33.50 -27.00 7.75
C ALA A 44 -34.60 -25.96 7.98
N ASN A 45 -34.27 -24.86 8.66
CA ASN A 45 -35.23 -23.80 8.93
C ASN A 45 -35.46 -22.94 7.69
N HIS A 46 -36.72 -22.56 7.45
CA HIS A 46 -37.13 -21.72 6.32
C HIS A 46 -37.90 -20.47 6.79
N TYR A 47 -37.44 -19.91 7.90
CA TYR A 47 -37.84 -18.62 8.46
C TYR A 47 -36.63 -18.05 9.23
N HIS A 48 -36.64 -16.75 9.52
CA HIS A 48 -35.67 -16.16 10.45
C HIS A 48 -36.27 -16.16 11.87
N PRO A 49 -35.68 -16.85 12.86
CA PRO A 49 -36.30 -17.03 14.17
C PRO A 49 -36.43 -15.74 15.00
N TYR A 50 -35.44 -14.85 14.92
CA TYR A 50 -35.27 -13.74 15.87
C TYR A 50 -35.43 -12.34 15.25
N VAL A 51 -36.45 -12.13 14.43
CA VAL A 51 -36.65 -10.81 13.77
C VAL A 51 -37.10 -9.75 14.77
N ASP A 52 -38.06 -10.11 15.65
CA ASP A 52 -38.67 -9.16 16.57
C ASP A 52 -37.71 -8.75 17.70
N GLU A 53 -36.85 -9.67 18.16
CA GLU A 53 -35.79 -9.41 19.14
C GLU A 53 -34.70 -8.48 18.57
N LEU A 54 -34.31 -8.65 17.30
CA LEU A 54 -33.38 -7.73 16.62
C LEU A 54 -33.99 -6.32 16.50
N ILE A 55 -35.27 -6.21 16.15
CA ILE A 55 -36.01 -4.94 16.08
C ILE A 55 -36.14 -4.30 17.47
N GLN A 56 -36.49 -5.09 18.49
CA GLN A 56 -36.60 -4.62 19.88
C GLN A 56 -35.25 -4.10 20.39
N LYS A 57 -34.17 -4.85 20.20
CA LYS A 57 -32.82 -4.46 20.62
C LYS A 57 -32.36 -3.18 19.92
N LEU A 58 -32.61 -3.08 18.60
CA LEU A 58 -32.31 -1.88 17.81
C LEU A 58 -33.08 -0.64 18.30
N ASN A 59 -34.36 -0.80 18.63
CA ASN A 59 -35.22 0.32 19.06
C ASN A 59 -34.95 0.78 20.50
N VAL A 60 -34.49 -0.11 21.39
CA VAL A 60 -34.27 0.19 22.82
C VAL A 60 -32.82 0.57 23.13
N GLU A 61 -31.84 -0.14 22.55
CA GLU A 61 -30.40 0.04 22.86
C GLU A 61 -29.56 0.51 21.65
N GLY A 62 -30.15 0.62 20.47
CA GLY A 62 -29.50 1.09 19.25
C GLY A 62 -28.66 0.05 18.52
N LEU A 63 -28.17 0.43 17.33
CA LEU A 63 -27.46 -0.47 16.41
C LEU A 63 -26.22 -1.12 17.04
N ALA A 64 -25.49 -0.39 17.88
CA ALA A 64 -24.29 -0.88 18.54
C ALA A 64 -24.54 -2.07 19.50
N LYS A 65 -25.78 -2.21 20.01
CA LYS A 65 -26.19 -3.32 20.87
C LYS A 65 -27.03 -4.38 20.17
N MET A 66 -27.62 -4.06 19.02
CA MET A 66 -28.16 -5.08 18.11
C MET A 66 -27.03 -5.87 17.42
N LEU A 67 -25.91 -5.24 17.06
CA LEU A 67 -24.73 -5.89 16.47
C LEU A 67 -23.73 -6.47 17.49
N ASP A 68 -24.07 -6.48 18.79
CA ASP A 68 -23.20 -7.04 19.84
C ASP A 68 -23.19 -8.57 19.75
N VAL A 69 -22.03 -9.18 19.48
CA VAL A 69 -21.93 -10.64 19.30
C VAL A 69 -22.39 -11.40 20.54
N THR A 70 -22.22 -10.86 21.75
CA THR A 70 -22.66 -11.56 22.97
C THR A 70 -24.18 -11.71 23.03
N PHE A 71 -24.91 -10.78 22.42
CA PHE A 71 -26.36 -10.86 22.22
C PHE A 71 -26.71 -11.78 21.03
N LEU A 72 -26.05 -11.60 19.88
CA LEU A 72 -26.30 -12.40 18.68
C LEU A 72 -25.97 -13.90 18.84
N GLU A 73 -25.01 -14.24 19.70
CA GLU A 73 -24.62 -15.61 20.04
C GLU A 73 -25.50 -16.21 21.15
N GLY A 74 -26.12 -15.37 21.99
CA GLY A 74 -27.11 -15.78 22.99
C GLY A 74 -28.51 -16.04 22.43
N LEU A 75 -28.79 -15.63 21.19
CA LEU A 75 -30.02 -15.94 20.46
C LEU A 75 -29.94 -17.36 19.86
N GLN A 76 -30.15 -18.36 20.72
CA GLN A 76 -30.24 -19.77 20.34
C GLN A 76 -31.33 -20.52 21.14
N ASP A 77 -32.11 -21.38 20.46
CA ASP A 77 -33.09 -22.29 21.06
C ASP A 77 -33.15 -23.64 20.32
N ASP A 78 -33.40 -24.72 21.08
CA ASP A 78 -33.33 -26.09 20.60
C ASP A 78 -34.75 -26.64 20.32
N LEU A 79 -35.16 -26.56 19.04
CA LEU A 79 -36.48 -26.95 18.52
C LEU A 79 -36.90 -28.40 18.84
N SER A 80 -35.96 -29.27 19.22
CA SER A 80 -36.21 -30.65 19.67
C SER A 80 -37.06 -30.72 20.96
N THR A 81 -37.17 -29.62 21.71
CA THR A 81 -38.12 -29.46 22.83
C THR A 81 -39.58 -29.45 22.37
N SER A 82 -39.86 -28.95 21.16
CA SER A 82 -41.20 -28.73 20.62
C SER A 82 -41.62 -29.75 19.56
N TYR A 83 -40.69 -30.54 19.02
CA TYR A 83 -40.97 -31.54 17.99
C TYR A 83 -40.18 -32.84 18.20
N THR A 84 -40.88 -33.92 18.52
CA THR A 84 -40.30 -35.23 18.84
C THR A 84 -40.03 -36.08 17.60
N THR A 85 -38.82 -35.97 17.04
CA THR A 85 -38.35 -36.87 15.96
C THR A 85 -37.95 -38.24 16.48
N SER A 86 -38.25 -39.31 15.73
CA SER A 86 -37.56 -40.59 15.88
C SER A 86 -36.12 -40.49 15.37
N SER A 87 -35.17 -40.90 16.22
CA SER A 87 -33.73 -40.88 15.95
C SER A 87 -33.27 -41.73 14.76
N ASP A 88 -34.11 -42.64 14.29
CA ASP A 88 -33.76 -43.59 13.23
C ASP A 88 -33.66 -42.94 11.83
N TYR A 89 -34.30 -41.78 11.63
CA TYR A 89 -34.43 -41.12 10.31
C TYR A 89 -33.78 -39.72 10.25
N VAL A 90 -33.45 -39.12 11.39
CA VAL A 90 -32.94 -37.75 11.52
C VAL A 90 -31.62 -37.77 12.27
N THR A 91 -30.54 -37.38 11.61
CA THR A 91 -29.18 -37.38 12.20
C THR A 91 -28.90 -36.17 13.08
N THR A 92 -29.52 -35.04 12.75
CA THR A 92 -29.38 -33.74 13.42
C THR A 92 -30.67 -32.97 13.18
N PHE A 93 -31.24 -32.41 14.25
CA PHE A 93 -32.40 -31.52 14.16
C PHE A 93 -31.91 -30.06 14.15
N PRO A 94 -32.51 -29.15 13.35
CA PRO A 94 -32.09 -27.75 13.33
C PRO A 94 -32.38 -27.05 14.66
N LYS A 95 -31.62 -26.00 14.92
CA LYS A 95 -31.78 -25.08 16.06
C LYS A 95 -32.34 -23.77 15.54
N ASN A 96 -33.09 -23.05 16.37
CA ASN A 96 -33.26 -21.63 16.18
C ASN A 96 -31.90 -20.99 16.51
N GLU A 97 -31.23 -20.39 15.53
CA GLU A 97 -30.04 -19.54 15.72
C GLU A 97 -29.99 -18.47 14.63
N ILE A 98 -29.11 -17.48 14.78
CA ILE A 98 -28.80 -16.54 13.69
C ILE A 98 -27.91 -17.26 12.67
N ASP A 99 -28.58 -17.88 11.70
CA ASP A 99 -27.97 -18.64 10.61
C ASP A 99 -27.04 -17.76 9.76
N VAL A 100 -25.77 -18.14 9.71
CA VAL A 100 -24.71 -17.53 8.89
C VAL A 100 -24.01 -18.59 8.00
N SER A 101 -24.65 -19.73 7.78
CA SER A 101 -24.11 -20.89 7.04
C SER A 101 -24.05 -20.69 5.52
N ASP A 102 -23.29 -21.56 4.83
CA ASP A 102 -23.08 -21.52 3.36
C ASP A 102 -24.34 -21.94 2.57
N GLU A 103 -25.30 -22.61 3.21
CA GLU A 103 -26.51 -23.19 2.58
C GLU A 103 -27.83 -22.68 3.18
N GLY A 104 -27.75 -21.84 4.22
CA GLY A 104 -28.87 -21.31 4.97
C GLY A 104 -29.84 -20.47 4.15
N ALA A 105 -31.15 -20.74 4.29
CA ALA A 105 -32.19 -20.08 3.48
C ALA A 105 -32.25 -18.55 3.70
N TYR A 106 -32.02 -18.11 4.95
CA TYR A 106 -32.02 -16.70 5.33
C TYR A 106 -30.61 -16.14 5.60
N SER A 107 -29.56 -16.97 5.52
CA SER A 107 -28.20 -16.56 5.90
C SER A 107 -27.67 -15.40 5.05
N ILE A 108 -28.11 -15.28 3.79
CA ILE A 108 -27.73 -14.18 2.91
C ILE A 108 -28.08 -12.80 3.48
N TYR A 109 -29.22 -12.67 4.16
CA TYR A 109 -29.65 -11.42 4.79
C TYR A 109 -28.84 -11.10 6.05
N ASN A 110 -28.46 -12.13 6.82
CA ASN A 110 -27.60 -11.98 8.00
C ASN A 110 -26.17 -11.57 7.59
N TRP A 111 -25.62 -12.17 6.54
CA TRP A 111 -24.36 -11.74 5.91
C TRP A 111 -24.45 -10.33 5.33
N GLU A 112 -25.60 -9.93 4.77
CA GLU A 112 -25.80 -8.58 4.23
C GLU A 112 -25.83 -7.54 5.36
N LEU A 113 -26.69 -7.72 6.37
CA LEU A 113 -26.87 -6.81 7.49
C LEU A 113 -25.62 -6.68 8.38
N MET A 114 -25.03 -7.82 8.78
CA MET A 114 -24.02 -7.85 9.84
C MET A 114 -22.57 -7.76 9.32
N TYR A 115 -22.34 -8.03 8.03
CA TYR A 115 -21.01 -7.94 7.42
C TYR A 115 -20.96 -6.97 6.23
N HIS A 116 -21.77 -7.17 5.18
CA HIS A 116 -21.62 -6.38 3.95
C HIS A 116 -21.99 -4.90 4.12
N ALA A 117 -23.13 -4.60 4.76
CA ALA A 117 -23.58 -3.23 5.01
C ALA A 117 -22.59 -2.48 5.90
N VAL A 118 -22.17 -3.10 7.02
CA VAL A 118 -21.18 -2.55 7.97
C VAL A 118 -19.88 -2.18 7.26
N VAL A 119 -19.30 -3.11 6.48
CA VAL A 119 -18.03 -2.88 5.76
C VAL A 119 -18.19 -1.86 4.64
N ALA A 120 -19.33 -1.80 3.96
CA ALA A 120 -19.61 -0.79 2.93
C ALA A 120 -19.75 0.62 3.52
N ILE A 121 -20.42 0.77 4.67
CA ILE A 121 -20.53 2.04 5.40
C ILE A 121 -19.14 2.49 5.90
N ALA A 122 -18.35 1.58 6.47
CA ALA A 122 -16.97 1.87 6.89
C ALA A 122 -16.11 2.38 5.71
N GLN A 123 -16.18 1.70 4.55
CA GLN A 123 -15.47 2.11 3.35
C GLN A 123 -15.95 3.49 2.84
N HIS A 124 -17.26 3.74 2.85
CA HIS A 124 -17.81 5.04 2.45
C HIS A 124 -17.36 6.17 3.38
N MET A 125 -17.32 5.94 4.70
CA MET A 125 -16.78 6.92 5.65
C MET A 125 -15.28 7.17 5.43
N SER A 126 -14.49 6.12 5.20
CA SER A 126 -13.04 6.21 4.90
C SER A 126 -12.78 7.02 3.63
N ASN A 127 -13.53 6.77 2.55
CA ASN A 127 -13.43 7.53 1.29
C ASN A 127 -13.75 9.02 1.46
N ASN A 128 -14.65 9.36 2.40
CA ASN A 128 -15.01 10.72 2.77
C ASN A 128 -14.11 11.31 3.90
N ARG A 129 -12.93 10.73 4.15
CA ARG A 129 -11.95 11.11 5.19
C ARG A 129 -12.46 11.10 6.64
N ARG A 130 -13.59 10.46 6.92
CA ARG A 130 -14.15 10.30 8.28
C ARG A 130 -13.51 9.10 8.99
N PHE A 131 -12.17 9.08 9.04
CA PHE A 131 -11.37 7.90 9.35
C PHE A 131 -11.65 7.29 10.74
N ALA A 132 -11.84 8.14 11.77
CA ALA A 132 -12.16 7.68 13.13
C ALA A 132 -13.59 7.10 13.24
N GLU A 133 -14.53 7.55 12.39
CA GLU A 133 -15.87 6.94 12.31
C GLU A 133 -15.84 5.64 11.51
N ALA A 134 -15.11 5.62 10.38
CA ALA A 134 -14.88 4.40 9.61
C ALA A 134 -14.24 3.30 10.47
N GLN A 135 -13.28 3.65 11.34
CA GLN A 135 -12.68 2.73 12.30
C GLN A 135 -13.73 2.09 13.23
N ARG A 136 -14.62 2.91 13.82
CA ARG A 136 -15.74 2.41 14.67
C ARG A 136 -16.69 1.49 13.91
N TRP A 137 -16.95 1.76 12.62
CA TRP A 137 -17.75 0.87 11.78
C TRP A 137 -17.03 -0.46 11.48
N TYR A 138 -15.72 -0.44 11.22
CA TYR A 138 -14.95 -1.68 11.07
C TYR A 138 -14.92 -2.52 12.36
N HIS A 139 -14.92 -1.89 13.55
CA HIS A 139 -14.92 -2.58 14.85
C HIS A 139 -16.15 -3.45 15.10
N TYR A 140 -17.28 -3.24 14.40
CA TYR A 140 -18.42 -4.17 14.44
C TYR A 140 -18.15 -5.52 13.73
N VAL A 141 -17.07 -5.66 12.96
CA VAL A 141 -16.66 -6.93 12.33
C VAL A 141 -15.27 -7.37 12.80
N PHE A 142 -14.33 -6.43 12.95
CA PHE A 142 -12.95 -6.68 13.33
C PHE A 142 -12.45 -5.59 14.28
N ASP A 143 -12.25 -5.93 15.56
CA ASP A 143 -11.65 -5.06 16.56
C ASP A 143 -10.31 -5.65 17.05
N PRO A 144 -9.15 -5.18 16.53
CA PRO A 144 -7.84 -5.61 17.00
C PRO A 144 -7.47 -5.07 18.39
N THR A 145 -8.29 -4.19 18.99
CA THR A 145 -8.08 -3.61 20.33
C THR A 145 -8.79 -4.37 21.46
N SER A 146 -9.57 -5.40 21.12
CA SER A 146 -10.29 -6.26 22.05
C SER A 146 -9.34 -6.92 23.08
N ASN A 147 -9.51 -6.51 24.34
CA ASN A 147 -8.76 -6.97 25.50
C ASN A 147 -9.50 -8.06 26.32
N ASP A 148 -10.64 -8.55 25.84
CA ASP A 148 -11.38 -9.63 26.50
C ASP A 148 -10.52 -10.90 26.57
N LYS A 149 -10.43 -11.51 27.75
CA LYS A 149 -9.66 -12.74 28.01
C LYS A 149 -10.55 -13.97 28.19
N SER A 150 -11.88 -13.81 28.16
CA SER A 150 -12.83 -14.93 28.21
C SER A 150 -12.77 -15.78 26.92
N VAL A 151 -12.45 -15.14 25.79
CA VAL A 151 -12.33 -15.76 24.47
C VAL A 151 -10.86 -15.74 24.01
N PRO A 152 -10.33 -16.85 23.45
CA PRO A 152 -8.94 -16.92 23.02
C PRO A 152 -8.64 -16.02 21.82
N ALA A 153 -7.36 -15.79 21.56
CA ALA A 153 -6.92 -15.24 20.27
C ALA A 153 -6.92 -16.36 19.20
N PRO A 154 -7.31 -16.08 17.95
CA PRO A 154 -7.74 -14.78 17.42
C PRO A 154 -9.26 -14.54 17.48
N GLN A 155 -10.07 -15.46 18.04
CA GLN A 155 -11.54 -15.35 18.13
C GLN A 155 -12.03 -14.01 18.68
N ARG A 156 -11.42 -13.52 19.78
CA ARG A 156 -11.86 -12.29 20.46
C ARG A 156 -11.78 -10.99 19.63
N PHE A 157 -11.06 -11.01 18.50
CA PHE A 157 -10.92 -9.86 17.61
C PHE A 157 -12.00 -9.82 16.52
N TRP A 158 -12.80 -10.88 16.37
CA TRP A 158 -13.82 -11.00 15.35
C TRP A 158 -15.22 -10.77 15.93
N ASN A 159 -15.80 -9.62 15.58
CA ASN A 159 -17.14 -9.21 16.00
C ASN A 159 -18.24 -9.60 14.98
N PHE A 160 -17.93 -10.49 14.03
CA PHE A 160 -18.94 -11.14 13.18
C PHE A 160 -19.07 -12.63 13.53
N LEU A 161 -20.30 -13.09 13.83
CA LEU A 161 -20.63 -14.45 14.28
C LEU A 161 -19.86 -15.55 13.55
N ARG A 162 -19.86 -15.53 12.21
CA ARG A 162 -19.21 -16.60 11.42
C ARG A 162 -17.70 -16.67 11.66
N PHE A 163 -17.04 -15.52 11.80
CA PHE A 163 -15.59 -15.44 11.99
C PHE A 163 -15.15 -15.77 13.42
N ARG A 164 -16.06 -15.68 14.40
CA ARG A 164 -15.86 -16.09 15.80
C ARG A 164 -16.16 -17.58 16.03
N LYS A 165 -17.13 -18.15 15.30
CA LYS A 165 -17.45 -19.59 15.30
C LYS A 165 -16.43 -20.40 14.48
N GLU A 166 -16.16 -20.03 13.22
CA GLU A 166 -15.16 -20.69 12.36
C GLU A 166 -13.81 -19.95 12.40
N THR A 167 -12.96 -20.29 13.37
CA THR A 167 -11.69 -19.57 13.63
C THR A 167 -10.44 -20.46 13.59
N SER A 168 -10.56 -21.68 13.07
CA SER A 168 -9.40 -22.45 12.57
C SER A 168 -9.19 -22.05 11.11
N PRO A 169 -8.23 -21.17 10.77
CA PRO A 169 -8.10 -20.63 9.43
C PRO A 169 -7.52 -21.69 8.50
N VAL A 170 -8.36 -22.48 7.84
CA VAL A 170 -7.92 -23.47 6.86
C VAL A 170 -7.17 -22.74 5.75
N PHE A 171 -5.86 -22.96 5.65
CA PHE A 171 -5.01 -22.30 4.66
C PHE A 171 -5.18 -22.96 3.28
N ILE A 172 -4.87 -22.21 2.22
CA ILE A 172 -4.97 -22.71 0.83
C ILE A 172 -4.10 -23.97 0.63
N GLN A 173 -2.96 -24.07 1.33
CA GLN A 173 -2.10 -25.26 1.29
C GLN A 173 -2.81 -26.50 1.86
N GLU A 174 -3.49 -26.36 3.00
CA GLU A 174 -4.25 -27.43 3.65
C GLU A 174 -5.46 -27.85 2.79
N MET A 175 -6.18 -26.88 2.20
CA MET A 175 -7.26 -27.15 1.25
C MET A 175 -6.79 -27.96 0.03
N LEU A 176 -5.63 -27.62 -0.54
CA LEU A 176 -5.07 -28.30 -1.71
C LEU A 176 -4.48 -29.68 -1.37
N GLN A 177 -3.92 -29.84 -0.16
CA GLN A 177 -3.49 -31.15 0.34
C GLN A 177 -4.70 -32.08 0.53
N GLU A 178 -5.77 -31.59 1.17
CA GLU A 178 -6.98 -32.38 1.43
C GLU A 178 -7.77 -32.76 0.17
N LEU A 179 -7.72 -31.95 -0.89
CA LEU A 179 -8.25 -32.33 -2.21
C LEU A 179 -7.53 -33.55 -2.81
N SER A 180 -6.21 -33.65 -2.58
CA SER A 180 -5.38 -34.73 -3.12
C SER A 180 -5.35 -35.97 -2.22
N ASN A 181 -5.91 -35.91 -1.02
CA ASN A 181 -6.08 -37.08 -0.14
C ASN A 181 -7.19 -38.01 -0.68
N PRO A 182 -7.04 -39.34 -0.60
CA PRO A 182 -8.01 -40.28 -1.17
C PRO A 182 -9.34 -40.40 -0.38
N GLY A 183 -9.42 -39.90 0.87
CA GLY A 183 -10.62 -39.97 1.71
C GLY A 183 -11.74 -38.98 1.32
N ASP A 184 -12.96 -39.23 1.81
CA ASP A 184 -14.17 -38.42 1.56
C ASP A 184 -14.55 -37.53 2.77
N SER A 185 -13.63 -36.64 3.13
CA SER A 185 -13.83 -35.60 4.14
C SER A 185 -14.92 -34.60 3.75
N ASP A 186 -15.68 -34.08 4.72
CA ASP A 186 -16.70 -33.04 4.47
C ASP A 186 -16.06 -31.70 4.08
N LEU A 187 -14.82 -31.44 4.53
CA LEU A 187 -14.03 -30.30 4.07
C LEU A 187 -13.73 -30.44 2.57
N LYS A 188 -13.33 -31.62 2.10
CA LYS A 188 -13.07 -31.91 0.68
C LYS A 188 -14.33 -31.66 -0.17
N LYS A 189 -15.50 -32.14 0.27
CA LYS A 189 -16.80 -31.90 -0.40
C LYS A 189 -17.12 -30.40 -0.47
N ARG A 190 -16.93 -29.64 0.61
CA ARG A 190 -17.10 -28.17 0.65
C ARG A 190 -16.16 -27.47 -0.34
N ILE A 191 -14.90 -27.89 -0.41
CA ILE A 191 -13.91 -27.31 -1.33
C ILE A 191 -14.26 -27.65 -2.79
N GLN A 192 -14.59 -28.91 -3.12
CA GLN A 192 -15.06 -29.33 -4.45
C GLN A 192 -16.28 -28.51 -4.90
N LYS A 193 -17.28 -28.34 -4.03
CA LYS A 193 -18.44 -27.46 -4.28
C LYS A 193 -18.03 -26.02 -4.56
N SER A 194 -17.05 -25.48 -3.82
CA SER A 194 -16.52 -24.12 -4.07
C SER A 194 -15.78 -23.99 -5.41
N ILE A 195 -15.07 -25.05 -5.83
CA ILE A 195 -14.36 -25.09 -7.13
C ILE A 195 -15.36 -25.16 -8.27
N GLN A 196 -16.42 -25.97 -8.15
CA GLN A 196 -17.46 -26.02 -9.18
C GLN A 196 -18.21 -24.69 -9.29
N ALA A 197 -18.63 -24.10 -8.16
CA ALA A 197 -19.28 -22.78 -8.16
C ALA A 197 -18.39 -21.67 -8.75
N TRP A 198 -17.06 -21.79 -8.63
CA TRP A 198 -16.10 -20.92 -9.31
C TRP A 198 -16.02 -21.21 -10.82
N ARG A 199 -15.96 -22.48 -11.25
CA ARG A 199 -16.01 -22.86 -12.68
C ARG A 199 -17.26 -22.33 -13.38
N ASP A 200 -18.40 -22.39 -12.71
CA ASP A 200 -19.69 -21.90 -13.21
C ASP A 200 -19.75 -20.36 -13.28
N LYS A 201 -18.96 -19.66 -12.44
CA LYS A 201 -18.97 -18.19 -12.26
C LYS A 201 -17.55 -17.60 -12.08
N PRO A 202 -16.66 -17.72 -13.08
CA PRO A 202 -15.22 -17.51 -12.91
C PRO A 202 -14.82 -16.07 -12.52
N PHE A 203 -15.64 -15.08 -12.87
CA PHE A 203 -15.37 -13.66 -12.64
C PHE A 203 -16.11 -13.07 -11.41
N GLN A 204 -16.69 -13.89 -10.54
CA GLN A 204 -17.42 -13.43 -9.35
C GLN A 204 -16.65 -13.75 -8.05
N PRO A 205 -15.76 -12.87 -7.55
CA PRO A 205 -14.90 -13.16 -6.39
C PRO A 205 -15.70 -13.44 -5.10
N HIS A 206 -16.89 -12.85 -4.97
CA HIS A 206 -17.80 -13.09 -3.85
C HIS A 206 -18.31 -14.55 -3.76
N VAL A 207 -18.35 -15.30 -4.87
CA VAL A 207 -18.71 -16.73 -4.86
C VAL A 207 -17.61 -17.54 -4.17
N ILE A 208 -16.34 -17.26 -4.52
CA ILE A 208 -15.17 -17.89 -3.90
C ILE A 208 -15.08 -17.51 -2.42
N ALA A 209 -15.26 -16.23 -2.09
CA ALA A 209 -15.13 -15.72 -0.72
C ALA A 209 -16.23 -16.22 0.23
N ARG A 210 -17.44 -16.55 -0.26
CA ARG A 210 -18.47 -17.22 0.56
C ARG A 210 -18.04 -18.62 0.98
N GLY A 211 -17.51 -19.43 0.05
CA GLY A 211 -16.97 -20.76 0.37
C GLY A 211 -15.64 -20.72 1.15
N ARG A 212 -14.91 -19.60 1.12
CA ARG A 212 -13.61 -19.39 1.78
C ARG A 212 -13.62 -18.10 2.60
N TYR A 213 -14.32 -18.11 3.74
CA TYR A 213 -14.55 -16.95 4.61
C TYR A 213 -13.27 -16.20 5.04
N LEU A 214 -12.11 -16.89 5.08
CA LEU A 214 -10.80 -16.28 5.30
C LEU A 214 -10.48 -15.13 4.31
N ALA A 215 -11.01 -15.20 3.08
CA ALA A 215 -10.89 -14.10 2.11
C ALA A 215 -11.65 -12.83 2.56
N TYR A 216 -12.79 -12.99 3.25
CA TYR A 216 -13.54 -11.87 3.83
C TYR A 216 -12.91 -11.31 5.11
N GLN A 217 -12.29 -12.17 5.93
CA GLN A 217 -11.45 -11.75 7.07
C GLN A 217 -10.25 -10.92 6.60
N ILE A 218 -9.48 -11.44 5.64
CA ILE A 218 -8.32 -10.73 5.05
C ILE A 218 -8.77 -9.42 4.39
N LYS A 219 -9.91 -9.41 3.68
CA LYS A 219 -10.47 -8.17 3.09
C LYS A 219 -10.70 -7.09 4.16
N VAL A 220 -11.32 -7.40 5.28
CA VAL A 220 -11.58 -6.40 6.33
C VAL A 220 -10.30 -5.95 7.02
N ALA A 221 -9.35 -6.86 7.27
CA ALA A 221 -8.04 -6.48 7.80
C ALA A 221 -7.28 -5.53 6.86
N MET A 222 -7.28 -5.80 5.54
CA MET A 222 -6.71 -4.90 4.53
C MET A 222 -7.42 -3.54 4.50
N MET A 223 -8.76 -3.51 4.49
CA MET A 223 -9.53 -2.26 4.47
C MET A 223 -9.38 -1.43 5.76
N TYR A 224 -9.17 -2.08 6.90
CA TYR A 224 -8.81 -1.41 8.17
C TYR A 224 -7.42 -0.79 8.09
N LEU A 225 -6.44 -1.50 7.53
CA LEU A 225 -5.09 -1.00 7.29
C LEU A 225 -5.05 0.14 6.27
N ASP A 226 -5.87 0.09 5.21
CA ASP A 226 -6.05 1.21 4.26
C ASP A 226 -6.62 2.44 4.99
N ASN A 227 -7.60 2.29 5.89
CA ASN A 227 -8.15 3.40 6.68
C ASN A 227 -7.12 3.99 7.65
N LEU A 228 -6.30 3.16 8.32
CA LEU A 228 -5.20 3.66 9.15
C LEU A 228 -4.14 4.37 8.32
N LEU A 229 -3.73 3.81 7.18
CA LEU A 229 -2.75 4.44 6.29
C LEU A 229 -3.26 5.76 5.71
N ALA A 230 -4.52 5.84 5.28
CA ALA A 230 -5.11 7.07 4.75
C ALA A 230 -5.24 8.17 5.83
N TRP A 231 -5.57 7.79 7.07
CA TRP A 231 -5.60 8.72 8.21
C TRP A 231 -4.20 9.23 8.57
N GLY A 232 -3.21 8.32 8.64
CA GLY A 232 -1.82 8.66 8.87
C GLY A 232 -1.25 9.55 7.75
N ASP A 233 -1.60 9.27 6.49
CA ASP A 233 -1.17 10.07 5.34
C ASP A 233 -1.79 11.48 5.36
N ASP A 234 -3.09 11.61 5.66
CA ASP A 234 -3.76 12.91 5.77
C ASP A 234 -3.12 13.78 6.85
N LEU A 235 -2.92 13.24 8.06
CA LEU A 235 -2.21 13.92 9.15
C LEU A 235 -0.76 14.26 8.77
N PHE A 236 -0.04 13.33 8.12
CA PHE A 236 1.36 13.58 7.71
C PHE A 236 1.47 14.68 6.65
N THR A 237 0.47 14.85 5.77
CA THR A 237 0.44 15.98 4.82
C THR A 237 0.24 17.35 5.49
N GLN A 238 -0.30 17.41 6.71
CA GLN A 238 -0.45 18.66 7.46
C GLN A 238 0.90 19.18 8.00
N ASN A 239 1.90 18.30 8.11
CA ASN A 239 3.32 18.65 8.30
C ASN A 239 3.61 19.57 9.52
N THR A 240 2.88 19.39 10.62
CA THR A 240 3.19 20.01 11.93
C THR A 240 3.78 18.99 12.88
N ARG A 241 4.44 19.46 13.95
CA ARG A 241 5.10 18.57 14.93
C ARG A 241 4.09 17.67 15.65
N GLU A 242 2.88 18.19 15.88
CA GLU A 242 1.77 17.54 16.57
C GLU A 242 1.12 16.49 15.66
N THR A 243 0.79 16.86 14.42
CA THR A 243 0.16 15.97 13.43
C THR A 243 1.08 14.84 13.00
N ILE A 244 2.40 15.08 12.90
CA ILE A 244 3.40 14.03 12.66
C ILE A 244 3.50 13.05 13.84
N ASN A 245 3.38 13.53 15.09
CA ASN A 245 3.34 12.65 16.26
C ASN A 245 2.07 11.78 16.27
N GLU A 246 0.90 12.33 15.92
CA GLU A 246 -0.36 11.59 15.81
C GLU A 246 -0.30 10.54 14.69
N ALA A 247 0.15 10.94 13.49
CA ALA A 247 0.38 10.03 12.36
C ALA A 247 1.33 8.89 12.74
N THR A 248 2.39 9.18 13.51
CA THR A 248 3.34 8.16 14.00
C THR A 248 2.64 7.09 14.84
N GLN A 249 1.70 7.45 15.72
CA GLN A 249 0.94 6.47 16.50
C GLN A 249 0.07 5.58 15.61
N ILE A 250 -0.56 6.15 14.59
CA ILE A 250 -1.41 5.44 13.63
C ILE A 250 -0.58 4.46 12.78
N TYR A 251 0.60 4.88 12.28
CA TYR A 251 1.52 3.99 11.57
C TYR A 251 2.11 2.90 12.47
N VAL A 252 2.38 3.18 13.75
CA VAL A 252 2.82 2.17 14.73
C VAL A 252 1.71 1.18 15.03
N LEU A 253 0.44 1.61 15.14
CA LEU A 253 -0.71 0.71 15.26
C LEU A 253 -0.81 -0.22 14.04
N ALA A 254 -0.70 0.33 12.82
CA ALA A 254 -0.69 -0.47 11.59
C ALA A 254 0.49 -1.47 11.55
N ALA A 255 1.70 -1.05 11.96
CA ALA A 255 2.87 -1.92 12.07
C ALA A 255 2.67 -3.06 13.08
N ASN A 256 2.05 -2.78 14.23
CA ASN A 256 1.77 -3.78 15.27
C ASN A 256 0.71 -4.80 14.83
N ILE A 257 -0.28 -4.39 14.03
CA ILE A 257 -1.29 -5.28 13.43
C ILE A 257 -0.68 -6.16 12.32
N LEU A 258 0.23 -5.61 11.52
CA LEU A 258 0.95 -6.34 10.47
C LEU A 258 2.02 -7.30 11.01
N GLY A 259 2.63 -6.97 12.15
CA GLY A 259 3.75 -7.74 12.72
C GLY A 259 5.02 -7.70 11.84
N PRO A 260 6.01 -8.58 12.11
CA PRO A 260 7.24 -8.63 11.33
C PRO A 260 6.98 -9.04 9.88
N LYS A 261 7.64 -8.38 8.92
CA LYS A 261 7.49 -8.71 7.49
C LYS A 261 7.90 -10.17 7.22
N PRO A 262 7.06 -10.99 6.55
CA PRO A 262 7.38 -12.39 6.29
C PRO A 262 8.62 -12.53 5.41
N GLN A 263 9.51 -13.46 5.78
CA GLN A 263 10.76 -13.72 5.06
C GLN A 263 10.53 -14.70 3.90
N LYS A 264 11.11 -14.41 2.73
CA LYS A 264 11.04 -15.29 1.56
C LYS A 264 12.02 -16.45 1.71
N MET A 265 11.52 -17.60 2.19
CA MET A 265 12.32 -18.84 2.24
C MET A 265 12.69 -19.30 0.82
N PRO A 266 13.95 -19.70 0.56
CA PRO A 266 14.31 -20.36 -0.69
C PRO A 266 13.70 -21.77 -0.77
N PRO A 267 13.28 -22.25 -1.95
CA PRO A 267 12.72 -23.59 -2.09
C PRO A 267 13.78 -24.66 -1.81
N ARG A 268 13.47 -25.64 -0.94
CA ARG A 268 14.37 -26.72 -0.51
C ARG A 268 14.97 -27.54 -1.67
N ARG A 269 14.19 -27.74 -2.75
CA ARG A 269 14.60 -28.43 -3.97
C ARG A 269 14.00 -27.69 -5.17
N LYS A 270 14.71 -27.61 -6.30
CA LYS A 270 14.10 -27.23 -7.57
C LYS A 270 13.43 -28.47 -8.16
N THR A 271 12.11 -28.44 -8.36
CA THR A 271 11.40 -29.53 -9.02
C THR A 271 11.80 -29.61 -10.50
N PRO A 272 11.98 -30.81 -11.08
CA PRO A 272 12.25 -30.94 -12.50
C PRO A 272 11.01 -30.57 -13.32
N PRO A 273 11.15 -29.86 -14.46
CA PRO A 273 10.01 -29.41 -15.25
C PRO A 273 9.30 -30.59 -15.92
N LYS A 274 8.12 -30.94 -15.42
CA LYS A 274 7.20 -31.92 -16.02
C LYS A 274 6.24 -31.23 -17.00
N THR A 275 5.94 -31.88 -18.11
CA THR A 275 4.88 -31.48 -19.05
C THR A 275 3.49 -31.84 -18.52
N PHE A 276 2.44 -31.19 -19.02
CA PHE A 276 1.06 -31.48 -18.64
C PHE A 276 0.67 -32.96 -18.86
N ALA A 277 1.16 -33.60 -19.93
CA ALA A 277 0.92 -35.02 -20.17
C ALA A 277 1.55 -35.92 -19.09
N GLN A 278 2.77 -35.61 -18.64
CA GLN A 278 3.45 -36.32 -17.55
C GLN A 278 2.78 -36.09 -16.19
N LEU A 279 2.25 -34.90 -15.94
CA LEU A 279 1.46 -34.63 -14.74
C LEU A 279 0.14 -35.40 -14.77
N LYS A 280 -0.60 -35.37 -15.89
CA LYS A 280 -1.86 -36.11 -16.04
C LYS A 280 -1.68 -37.62 -15.89
N ALA A 281 -0.56 -38.17 -16.34
CA ALA A 281 -0.20 -39.58 -16.14
C ALA A 281 0.18 -39.93 -14.69
N ALA A 282 0.61 -38.96 -13.88
CA ALA A 282 0.96 -39.14 -12.47
C ALA A 282 -0.24 -38.98 -11.51
N GLY A 283 -1.42 -38.60 -12.03
CA GLY A 283 -2.57 -38.18 -11.24
C GLY A 283 -2.62 -36.66 -11.06
N ILE A 284 -3.79 -36.09 -11.32
CA ILE A 284 -4.11 -34.67 -11.13
C ILE A 284 -5.40 -34.58 -10.32
N ASP A 285 -5.45 -33.67 -9.36
CA ASP A 285 -6.63 -33.43 -8.50
C ASP A 285 -7.75 -32.64 -9.21
N ASP A 286 -8.90 -32.49 -8.53
CA ASP A 286 -10.04 -31.71 -9.03
C ASP A 286 -9.74 -30.23 -9.28
N PHE A 287 -8.61 -29.70 -8.80
CA PHE A 287 -8.18 -28.32 -8.99
C PHE A 287 -7.16 -28.15 -10.14
N GLY A 288 -6.55 -29.23 -10.63
CA GLY A 288 -5.54 -29.21 -11.68
C GLY A 288 -4.10 -29.32 -11.18
N ASN A 289 -3.89 -29.63 -9.90
CA ASN A 289 -2.58 -29.77 -9.26
C ASN A 289 -2.17 -31.25 -9.13
N ALA A 290 -0.91 -31.50 -8.78
CA ALA A 290 -0.39 -32.83 -8.52
C ALA A 290 0.52 -32.81 -7.27
N LEU A 291 0.36 -33.79 -6.38
CA LEU A 291 1.37 -34.07 -5.37
C LEU A 291 2.59 -34.73 -6.01
N ILE A 292 3.77 -34.36 -5.53
CA ILE A 292 5.03 -35.04 -5.80
C ILE A 292 5.69 -35.40 -4.48
N GLU A 293 6.18 -36.62 -4.39
CA GLU A 293 7.00 -37.12 -3.29
C GLU A 293 8.39 -36.48 -3.36
N MET A 294 8.71 -35.66 -2.37
CA MET A 294 10.06 -35.18 -2.11
C MET A 294 10.79 -36.22 -1.27
N GLU A 295 11.54 -37.08 -1.94
CA GLU A 295 12.62 -37.82 -1.29
C GLU A 295 13.66 -36.80 -0.74
N ASN A 296 13.95 -36.86 0.56
CA ASN A 296 15.03 -36.06 1.14
C ASN A 296 16.37 -36.73 0.83
N ASP A 297 17.27 -36.01 0.13
CA ASP A 297 18.60 -36.54 -0.21
C ASP A 297 19.50 -36.82 1.03
N PHE A 298 19.10 -36.38 2.24
CA PHE A 298 19.72 -36.71 3.53
C PHE A 298 18.69 -36.78 4.68
N PRO A 299 18.84 -37.69 5.68
CA PRO A 299 17.83 -37.94 6.72
C PRO A 299 17.82 -36.96 7.91
N PHE A 300 18.70 -35.95 7.94
CA PHE A 300 18.85 -35.05 9.09
C PHE A 300 17.86 -33.88 9.09
N ASN A 301 16.59 -34.15 9.43
CA ASN A 301 15.62 -33.13 9.84
C ASN A 301 14.85 -33.57 11.10
N THR A 302 15.58 -34.04 12.12
CA THR A 302 15.07 -34.47 13.42
C THR A 302 14.61 -33.28 14.28
N MET A 303 13.44 -32.73 13.97
CA MET A 303 12.71 -31.78 14.81
C MET A 303 11.27 -32.27 14.97
N PRO A 304 10.98 -33.09 15.99
CA PRO A 304 9.62 -33.53 16.27
C PRO A 304 8.80 -32.38 16.87
N THR A 305 7.91 -31.79 16.07
CA THR A 305 6.86 -30.91 16.60
C THR A 305 5.76 -31.80 17.17
N THR A 306 5.65 -31.85 18.49
CA THR A 306 4.81 -32.82 19.20
C THR A 306 3.32 -32.48 19.14
N THR A 307 2.52 -33.40 18.60
CA THR A 307 1.20 -33.75 19.13
C THR A 307 0.87 -35.20 18.76
N ASN A 308 0.10 -35.88 19.61
CA ASN A 308 -0.20 -37.30 19.44
C ASN A 308 -1.31 -37.50 18.39
N SER A 309 -0.95 -37.77 17.13
CA SER A 309 -1.84 -38.42 16.16
C SER A 309 -1.40 -39.87 15.94
N THR A 310 -2.35 -40.79 15.94
CA THR A 310 -2.13 -42.22 15.63
C THR A 310 -2.43 -42.49 14.15
N ASP A 311 -1.96 -41.60 13.28
CA ASP A 311 -2.18 -41.66 11.83
C ASP A 311 -0.95 -42.19 11.09
N GLU A 312 -1.17 -43.01 10.07
CA GLU A 312 -0.09 -43.65 9.29
C GLU A 312 0.80 -42.62 8.55
N ASP A 313 0.28 -41.43 8.23
CA ASP A 313 1.07 -40.35 7.62
C ASP A 313 2.17 -39.79 8.53
N ALA A 314 2.05 -39.92 9.86
CA ALA A 314 3.15 -39.60 10.77
C ALA A 314 4.36 -40.54 10.56
N VAL A 315 4.12 -41.77 10.10
CA VAL A 315 5.16 -42.75 9.81
C VAL A 315 5.88 -42.43 8.49
N ASN A 316 5.17 -41.92 7.48
CA ASN A 316 5.77 -41.46 6.21
C ASN A 316 6.78 -40.32 6.44
N ALA A 317 6.50 -39.42 7.39
CA ALA A 317 7.42 -38.35 7.78
C ALA A 317 8.74 -38.87 8.41
N VAL A 318 8.72 -40.01 9.11
CA VAL A 318 9.91 -40.66 9.69
C VAL A 318 10.83 -41.24 8.61
N PHE A 319 10.28 -41.69 7.49
CA PHE A 319 11.06 -42.19 6.34
C PHE A 319 11.59 -41.10 5.40
N GLY A 320 11.35 -39.82 5.71
CA GLY A 320 11.93 -38.71 4.95
C GLY A 320 11.29 -38.46 3.58
N ILE A 321 10.15 -39.10 3.26
CA ILE A 321 9.38 -38.89 2.02
C ILE A 321 8.31 -37.83 2.30
N GLY A 322 8.60 -36.57 1.97
CA GLY A 322 7.66 -35.46 2.16
C GLY A 322 6.81 -35.22 0.91
N ARG A 323 5.50 -35.45 0.94
CA ARG A 323 4.62 -35.07 -0.17
C ARG A 323 4.42 -33.56 -0.24
N SER A 324 4.55 -32.97 -1.44
CA SER A 324 4.39 -31.53 -1.68
C SER A 324 3.63 -31.25 -2.98
N LEU A 325 2.94 -30.11 -3.05
CA LEU A 325 2.30 -29.62 -4.28
C LEU A 325 3.36 -29.27 -5.33
N TYR A 326 3.21 -29.72 -6.58
CA TYR A 326 4.18 -29.42 -7.66
C TYR A 326 4.28 -27.92 -7.97
N PHE A 327 3.17 -27.19 -7.90
CA PHE A 327 3.14 -25.74 -8.04
C PHE A 327 3.11 -25.05 -6.66
N CYS A 328 4.03 -24.10 -6.44
CA CYS A 328 4.04 -23.25 -5.26
C CYS A 328 2.86 -22.27 -5.29
N ILE A 329 2.24 -22.02 -4.13
CA ILE A 329 1.22 -20.98 -3.96
C ILE A 329 1.93 -19.61 -3.97
N PRO A 330 1.53 -18.64 -4.82
CA PRO A 330 2.11 -17.30 -4.81
C PRO A 330 1.67 -16.50 -3.57
N PRO A 331 2.52 -15.60 -3.04
CA PRO A 331 2.10 -14.68 -1.99
C PRO A 331 1.11 -13.64 -2.52
N ASN A 332 0.39 -12.99 -1.61
CA ASN A 332 -0.45 -11.84 -1.95
C ASN A 332 0.41 -10.56 -1.96
N ASP A 333 0.82 -10.11 -3.14
CA ASP A 333 1.64 -8.90 -3.32
C ASP A 333 0.96 -7.62 -2.79
N GLN A 334 -0.38 -7.52 -2.86
CA GLN A 334 -1.10 -6.39 -2.27
C GLN A 334 -0.98 -6.38 -0.75
N LEU A 335 -1.02 -7.55 -0.11
CA LEU A 335 -0.83 -7.67 1.34
C LEU A 335 0.64 -7.36 1.71
N LEU A 336 1.61 -7.87 0.94
CA LEU A 336 3.04 -7.58 1.16
C LEU A 336 3.36 -6.09 1.06
N ALA A 337 2.69 -5.35 0.17
CA ALA A 337 2.89 -3.92 -0.01
C ALA A 337 2.52 -3.07 1.23
N TYR A 338 1.70 -3.54 2.17
CA TYR A 338 1.38 -2.77 3.38
C TYR A 338 2.60 -2.61 4.30
N TRP A 339 3.42 -3.66 4.47
CA TRP A 339 4.68 -3.54 5.24
C TRP A 339 5.60 -2.50 4.61
N ASP A 340 5.69 -2.45 3.27
CA ASP A 340 6.55 -1.48 2.57
C ASP A 340 6.00 -0.05 2.64
N LYS A 341 4.68 0.15 2.53
CA LYS A 341 4.03 1.45 2.78
C LYS A 341 4.30 1.94 4.21
N VAL A 342 4.04 1.11 5.22
CA VAL A 342 4.23 1.49 6.65
C VAL A 342 5.70 1.74 6.96
N ALA A 343 6.62 0.94 6.39
CA ALA A 343 8.05 1.15 6.53
C ALA A 343 8.52 2.47 5.89
N ASP A 344 8.04 2.82 4.68
CA ASP A 344 8.34 4.09 4.01
C ASP A 344 7.90 5.30 4.86
N ARG A 345 6.66 5.30 5.38
CA ARG A 345 6.16 6.41 6.20
C ARG A 345 6.92 6.57 7.51
N LEU A 346 7.14 5.46 8.23
CA LEU A 346 7.94 5.47 9.47
C LEU A 346 9.40 5.85 9.19
N TYR A 347 9.98 5.46 8.05
CA TYR A 347 11.32 5.87 7.64
C TYR A 347 11.38 7.39 7.40
N LYS A 348 10.47 7.96 6.61
CA LYS A 348 10.43 9.40 6.31
C LYS A 348 10.33 10.25 7.56
N ILE A 349 9.41 9.92 8.47
CA ILE A 349 9.26 10.62 9.75
C ILE A 349 10.55 10.54 10.58
N ARG A 350 11.21 9.38 10.65
CA ARG A 350 12.47 9.18 11.39
C ARG A 350 13.68 9.92 10.80
N HIS A 351 13.61 10.38 9.55
CA HIS A 351 14.68 11.10 8.85
C HIS A 351 14.29 12.56 8.51
N CYS A 352 13.30 13.13 9.20
CA CYS A 352 12.82 14.50 9.01
C CYS A 352 12.41 14.82 7.54
N MET A 353 11.80 13.84 6.86
CA MET A 353 11.27 14.01 5.51
C MET A 353 9.76 14.23 5.54
N ASN A 354 9.25 15.01 4.58
CA ASN A 354 7.81 15.03 4.28
C ASN A 354 7.36 13.72 3.59
N ILE A 355 6.06 13.59 3.31
CA ILE A 355 5.50 12.40 2.66
C ILE A 355 6.09 12.09 1.27
N GLU A 356 6.61 13.12 0.57
CA GLU A 356 7.24 13.02 -0.75
C GLU A 356 8.72 12.58 -0.67
N GLY A 357 9.34 12.62 0.52
CA GLY A 357 10.76 12.32 0.74
C GLY A 357 11.68 13.53 0.78
N ILE A 358 11.15 14.76 0.73
CA ILE A 358 11.93 15.99 0.86
C ILE A 358 12.27 16.22 2.33
N VAL A 359 13.56 16.33 2.67
CA VAL A 359 14.01 16.68 4.02
C VAL A 359 13.59 18.12 4.36
N GLN A 360 12.92 18.31 5.49
CA GLN A 360 12.43 19.62 5.94
C GLN A 360 12.71 19.84 7.43
N GLN A 361 13.15 21.05 7.78
CA GLN A 361 13.23 21.48 9.16
C GLN A 361 11.87 22.07 9.57
N LEU A 362 11.12 21.34 10.39
CA LEU A 362 9.85 21.81 10.95
C LEU A 362 10.07 23.07 11.81
N PRO A 363 9.14 24.04 11.79
CA PRO A 363 9.14 25.13 12.76
C PRO A 363 8.95 24.58 14.18
N LEU A 364 9.49 25.27 15.18
CA LEU A 364 9.50 24.81 16.58
C LEU A 364 8.08 24.62 17.15
N PHE A 365 7.16 25.46 16.69
CA PHE A 365 5.72 25.35 16.89
C PHE A 365 5.05 25.25 15.51
N ALA A 366 3.88 24.63 15.43
CA ALA A 366 2.98 24.88 14.29
C ALA A 366 2.83 26.41 14.08
N PRO A 367 2.73 26.90 12.82
CA PRO A 367 2.49 28.31 12.58
C PRO A 367 1.20 28.71 13.32
N PRO A 368 1.23 29.72 14.20
CA PRO A 368 0.02 30.14 14.89
C PRO A 368 -1.01 30.54 13.84
N ILE A 369 -2.26 30.09 14.00
CA ILE A 369 -3.38 30.49 13.15
C ILE A 369 -3.42 32.03 13.20
N ASP A 370 -3.05 32.69 12.11
CA ASP A 370 -2.56 34.07 12.16
C ASP A 370 -3.71 35.07 12.02
N PRO A 371 -4.24 35.68 13.11
CA PRO A 371 -5.20 36.78 12.99
C PRO A 371 -4.53 38.01 12.36
N GLY A 372 -3.19 38.07 12.39
CA GLY A 372 -2.36 39.10 11.77
C GLY A 372 -2.12 38.91 10.27
N LEU A 373 -2.54 37.80 9.64
CA LEU A 373 -2.63 37.73 8.18
C LEU A 373 -3.73 38.67 7.63
N LEU A 374 -4.61 39.16 8.51
CA LEU A 374 -5.56 40.24 8.28
C LEU A 374 -5.00 41.64 8.64
N VAL A 375 -3.81 41.74 9.23
CA VAL A 375 -3.28 42.99 9.87
C VAL A 375 -1.84 43.36 9.44
N LYS A 376 -1.08 42.45 8.83
CA LYS A 376 0.29 42.67 8.29
C LYS A 376 0.41 43.75 7.20
N ALA A 377 -0.68 44.40 6.82
CA ALA A 377 -0.70 45.58 5.95
C ALA A 377 -0.24 46.89 6.64
N ALA A 378 0.07 46.89 7.95
CA ALA A 378 0.06 48.11 8.76
C ALA A 378 1.33 49.02 8.77
N ALA A 379 2.55 48.56 9.09
CA ALA A 379 3.69 49.48 9.37
C ALA A 379 5.13 48.90 9.35
N ALA A 380 6.14 49.70 8.92
CA ALA A 380 7.61 49.51 9.09
C ALA A 380 8.45 50.80 8.73
N GLY A 381 9.68 51.03 9.28
CA GLY A 381 10.61 52.17 8.92
C GLY A 381 11.93 52.35 9.78
N LEU A 382 12.95 53.15 9.32
CA LEU A 382 14.33 53.43 9.89
C LEU A 382 14.85 54.91 9.57
N ASP A 383 16.10 55.47 9.70
CA ASP A 383 17.53 55.01 9.82
C ASP A 383 18.59 56.07 10.45
N ILE A 384 19.88 56.18 10.00
CA ILE A 384 21.13 56.52 10.81
C ILE A 384 22.20 57.51 10.14
N SER A 385 23.22 58.10 10.88
CA SER A 385 24.72 58.25 10.53
C SER A 385 25.58 59.60 10.68
N SER A 386 26.96 59.54 10.66
CA SER A 386 28.06 60.58 10.32
C SER A 386 29.29 60.88 11.31
N ILE A 387 30.49 61.41 10.85
CA ILE A 387 31.88 61.52 11.53
C ILE A 387 32.96 62.34 10.68
N VAL A 388 34.25 62.82 10.93
CA VAL A 388 35.26 63.41 11.95
C VAL A 388 36.60 63.93 11.21
N ASN A 389 37.57 64.78 11.75
CA ASN A 389 38.85 65.22 11.02
C ASN A 389 40.11 65.97 11.72
N ASN A 390 41.35 65.94 11.10
CA ASN A 390 42.55 66.94 11.00
C ASN A 390 44.00 66.90 11.76
N ILE A 391 45.16 67.45 11.20
CA ILE A 391 46.68 67.31 11.59
C ILE A 391 47.76 68.44 11.11
N ASN A 392 49.02 68.71 11.69
CA ASN A 392 50.28 69.39 11.05
C ASN A 392 51.76 69.59 11.78
N GLN A 393 52.91 69.89 11.04
CA GLN A 393 54.25 70.70 11.28
C GLN A 393 55.78 70.26 11.68
N PRO A 394 56.95 71.06 11.47
CA PRO A 394 58.45 70.67 11.29
C PRO A 394 59.75 71.31 12.09
N VAL A 395 61.03 71.51 11.53
CA VAL A 395 62.46 71.45 12.19
C VAL A 395 63.66 72.56 12.00
N SER A 396 65.03 72.27 11.91
CA SER A 396 66.26 73.00 12.55
C SER A 396 67.65 73.39 11.77
N LYS A 397 68.88 73.51 12.42
CA LYS A 397 70.09 74.47 12.22
C LYS A 397 71.59 73.99 11.88
N ILE A 398 72.47 74.80 11.18
CA ILE A 398 74.01 74.74 11.05
C ILE A 398 74.70 76.16 10.79
N ARG A 399 76.06 76.34 10.85
CA ARG A 399 76.88 77.58 10.54
C ARG A 399 77.17 77.82 9.02
N SER A 400 77.40 79.08 8.58
CA SER A 400 77.14 79.53 7.19
C SER A 400 78.29 79.78 6.17
N SER A 401 79.13 80.82 6.28
CA SER A 401 79.66 81.53 5.07
C SER A 401 80.50 80.72 4.04
N LEU A 402 81.48 79.92 4.47
CA LEU A 402 82.26 79.08 3.51
C LEU A 402 81.40 77.95 2.94
N LEU A 403 80.51 77.41 3.77
CA LEU A 403 79.44 76.49 3.37
C LEU A 403 78.58 77.15 2.29
N LEU A 404 78.23 78.43 2.46
CA LEU A 404 77.43 79.20 1.51
C LEU A 404 78.10 79.34 0.14
N GLN A 405 79.36 79.77 0.03
CA GLN A 405 79.95 80.04 -1.29
C GLN A 405 80.15 78.76 -2.12
N LYS A 406 80.70 77.69 -1.53
CA LYS A 406 80.87 76.43 -2.26
C LYS A 406 79.57 75.63 -2.41
N ALA A 407 78.62 75.76 -1.49
CA ALA A 407 77.25 75.31 -1.76
C ALA A 407 76.60 76.15 -2.87
N LEU A 408 76.85 77.45 -3.03
CA LEU A 408 76.23 78.24 -4.10
C LEU A 408 76.69 77.79 -5.48
N GLU A 409 77.99 77.56 -5.69
CA GLU A 409 78.51 77.02 -6.95
C GLU A 409 77.94 75.62 -7.25
N LEU A 410 78.07 74.68 -6.29
CA LEU A 410 77.50 73.34 -6.42
C LEU A 410 75.98 73.37 -6.56
N CYS A 411 75.27 74.29 -5.92
CA CYS A 411 73.83 74.45 -6.06
C CYS A 411 73.42 75.02 -7.41
N GLN A 412 74.26 75.76 -8.15
CA GLN A 412 73.92 76.15 -9.52
C GLN A 412 74.09 74.97 -10.49
N GLU A 413 75.11 74.12 -10.33
CA GLU A 413 75.24 72.88 -11.10
C GLU A 413 74.17 71.85 -10.73
N VAL A 414 73.93 71.62 -9.44
CA VAL A 414 72.85 70.74 -8.94
C VAL A 414 71.46 71.30 -9.29
N LYS A 415 71.29 72.62 -9.46
CA LYS A 415 70.05 73.21 -9.99
C LYS A 415 69.93 73.06 -11.50
N SER A 416 71.00 73.21 -12.29
CA SER A 416 70.93 73.02 -13.75
C SER A 416 70.71 71.53 -14.10
N LEU A 417 71.47 70.64 -13.46
CA LEU A 417 71.32 69.20 -13.58
C LEU A 417 70.02 68.71 -12.93
N GLY A 418 69.60 69.30 -11.81
CA GLY A 418 68.31 69.05 -11.16
C GLY A 418 67.12 69.46 -12.02
N ASN A 419 67.19 70.61 -12.71
CA ASN A 419 66.17 71.01 -13.70
C ASN A 419 66.14 70.06 -14.90
N ALA A 420 67.31 69.67 -15.43
CA ALA A 420 67.39 68.73 -16.55
C ALA A 420 66.85 67.34 -16.17
N LEU A 421 67.17 66.86 -14.96
CA LEU A 421 66.66 65.62 -14.39
C LEU A 421 65.16 65.69 -14.12
N LEU A 422 64.65 66.82 -13.58
CA LEU A 422 63.23 67.06 -13.37
C LEU A 422 62.47 66.97 -14.70
N THR A 423 62.90 67.70 -15.73
CA THR A 423 62.26 67.63 -17.06
C THR A 423 62.39 66.25 -17.73
N ALA A 424 63.43 65.47 -17.42
CA ALA A 424 63.54 64.08 -17.86
C ALA A 424 62.57 63.14 -17.11
N ILE A 425 62.38 63.34 -15.81
CA ILE A 425 61.42 62.62 -14.97
C ILE A 425 59.98 62.97 -15.39
N GLU A 426 59.64 64.25 -15.50
CA GLU A 426 58.33 64.74 -15.95
C GLU A 426 57.91 64.10 -17.29
N LYS A 427 58.82 64.05 -18.26
CA LYS A 427 58.57 63.41 -19.56
C LYS A 427 58.44 61.90 -19.45
N LYS A 428 59.31 61.23 -18.68
CA LYS A 428 59.22 59.79 -18.44
C LYS A 428 57.91 59.39 -17.75
N GLU A 429 57.47 60.16 -16.75
CA GLU A 429 56.22 59.92 -16.03
C GLU A 429 55.00 60.23 -16.90
N THR A 430 55.07 61.27 -17.73
CA THR A 430 54.02 61.55 -18.74
C THR A 430 53.82 60.38 -19.69
N GLU A 431 54.90 59.79 -20.21
CA GLU A 431 54.80 58.62 -21.11
C GLU A 431 54.46 57.32 -20.37
N HIS A 432 54.89 57.16 -19.11
CA HIS A 432 54.44 56.02 -18.29
C HIS A 432 52.93 56.08 -18.03
N ILE A 433 52.38 57.28 -17.80
CA ILE A 433 50.94 57.50 -17.65
C ILE A 433 50.21 57.36 -19.00
N SER A 434 50.81 57.76 -20.12
CA SER A 434 50.22 57.58 -21.46
C SER A 434 50.06 56.09 -21.79
N LEU A 435 51.11 55.29 -21.55
CA LEU A 435 51.13 53.84 -21.71
C LEU A 435 50.15 53.13 -20.76
N LEU A 436 50.13 53.49 -19.47
CA LEU A 436 49.22 52.89 -18.49
C LEU A 436 47.74 53.18 -18.83
N ARG A 437 47.43 54.35 -19.39
CA ARG A 437 46.08 54.66 -19.91
C ARG A 437 45.71 53.74 -21.07
N GLN A 438 46.60 53.57 -22.06
CA GLN A 438 46.36 52.68 -23.20
C GLN A 438 46.15 51.21 -22.78
N GLN A 439 46.95 50.70 -21.83
CA GLN A 439 46.77 49.35 -21.29
C GLN A 439 45.42 49.18 -20.57
N ASN A 440 45.01 50.17 -19.77
CA ASN A 440 43.71 50.15 -19.12
C ASN A 440 42.55 50.25 -20.12
N GLU A 441 42.69 51.06 -21.17
CA GLU A 441 41.72 51.17 -22.27
C GLU A 441 41.56 49.84 -23.01
N GLU A 442 42.65 49.16 -23.37
CA GLU A 442 42.61 47.83 -24.00
C GLU A 442 41.91 46.79 -23.11
N ASN A 443 42.19 46.79 -21.80
CA ASN A 443 41.55 45.89 -20.85
C ASN A 443 40.06 46.20 -20.64
N ILE A 444 39.67 47.49 -20.60
CA ILE A 444 38.27 47.90 -20.56
C ILE A 444 37.54 47.46 -21.84
N LEU A 445 38.15 47.60 -23.01
CA LEU A 445 37.57 47.17 -24.29
C LEU A 445 37.33 45.65 -24.35
N LYS A 446 38.24 44.84 -23.79
CA LYS A 446 38.03 43.38 -23.64
C LYS A 446 36.84 43.07 -22.72
N LEU A 447 36.78 43.69 -21.55
CA LEU A 447 35.65 43.50 -20.62
C LEU A 447 34.31 43.95 -21.24
N VAL A 448 34.30 45.02 -22.04
CA VAL A 448 33.12 45.45 -22.80
C VAL A 448 32.76 44.42 -23.88
N GLN A 449 33.73 43.82 -24.56
CA GLN A 449 33.51 42.73 -25.52
C GLN A 449 32.86 41.51 -24.85
N ASP A 450 33.34 41.09 -23.69
CA ASP A 450 32.77 39.97 -22.92
C ASP A 450 31.35 40.27 -22.47
N VAL A 451 31.07 41.47 -21.96
CA VAL A 451 29.70 41.92 -21.62
C VAL A 451 28.79 41.89 -22.85
N LYS A 452 29.28 42.26 -24.03
CA LYS A 452 28.50 42.20 -25.28
C LYS A 452 28.25 40.77 -25.76
N PHE A 453 29.20 39.85 -25.56
CA PHE A 453 29.00 38.43 -25.81
C PHE A 453 27.96 37.82 -24.87
N MET A 454 28.02 38.15 -23.57
CA MET A 454 27.05 37.69 -22.58
C MET A 454 25.64 38.25 -22.86
N GLN A 455 25.51 39.52 -23.25
CA GLN A 455 24.23 40.10 -23.70
C GLN A 455 23.68 39.40 -24.96
N TRP A 456 24.54 38.95 -25.88
CA TRP A 456 24.10 38.16 -27.03
C TRP A 456 23.63 36.75 -26.61
N LYS A 457 24.29 36.11 -25.63
CA LYS A 457 23.85 34.82 -25.07
C LYS A 457 22.57 34.89 -24.24
N GLU A 458 22.38 35.96 -23.48
CA GLU A 458 21.11 36.26 -22.81
C GLU A 458 19.97 36.40 -23.82
N ALA A 459 20.18 37.16 -24.90
CA ALA A 459 19.21 37.29 -25.98
C ALA A 459 18.92 35.96 -26.69
N GLU A 460 19.93 35.11 -26.94
CA GLU A 460 19.75 33.77 -27.51
C GLU A 460 18.84 32.91 -26.61
N ALA A 461 19.15 32.81 -25.31
CA ALA A 461 18.34 32.08 -24.34
C ALA A 461 16.90 32.64 -24.20
N ALA A 462 16.75 33.96 -24.27
CA ALA A 462 15.44 34.62 -24.28
C ALA A 462 14.60 34.23 -25.51
N THR A 463 15.21 34.08 -26.70
CA THR A 463 14.47 33.56 -27.87
C THR A 463 13.97 32.14 -27.65
N GLU A 464 14.73 31.29 -26.96
CA GLU A 464 14.34 29.90 -26.68
C GLU A 464 13.23 29.80 -25.64
N ALA A 465 13.22 30.68 -24.63
CA ALA A 465 12.10 30.85 -23.72
C ALA A 465 10.83 31.31 -24.47
N LEU A 466 10.95 32.30 -25.36
CA LEU A 466 9.83 32.78 -26.18
C LEU A 466 9.28 31.71 -27.13
N ILE A 467 10.14 30.88 -27.74
CA ILE A 467 9.72 29.74 -28.57
C ILE A 467 8.92 28.72 -27.74
N LYS A 468 9.38 28.38 -26.53
CA LYS A 468 8.65 27.48 -25.62
C LYS A 468 7.28 28.04 -25.22
N THR A 469 7.20 29.31 -24.82
CA THR A 469 5.93 30.00 -24.51
C THR A 469 4.99 30.08 -25.71
N ARG A 470 5.54 30.35 -26.90
CA ARG A 470 4.78 30.35 -28.16
C ARG A 470 4.23 28.96 -28.49
N ASN A 471 4.97 27.89 -28.20
CA ASN A 471 4.52 26.52 -28.45
C ASN A 471 3.36 26.11 -27.51
N THR A 472 3.35 26.54 -26.24
CA THR A 472 2.18 26.29 -25.36
C THR A 472 0.95 27.11 -25.76
N ALA A 473 1.12 28.26 -26.42
CA ALA A 473 0.03 28.97 -27.08
C ALA A 473 -0.45 28.24 -28.37
N PHE A 474 0.48 27.74 -29.18
CA PHE A 474 0.17 26.98 -30.38
C PHE A 474 -0.61 25.69 -30.10
N GLU A 475 -0.20 24.87 -29.13
CA GLU A 475 -0.93 23.62 -28.83
C GLU A 475 -2.35 23.89 -28.29
N ARG A 476 -2.55 24.96 -27.50
CA ARG A 476 -3.90 25.43 -27.10
C ARG A 476 -4.73 25.86 -28.31
N TYR A 477 -4.16 26.65 -29.22
CA TYR A 477 -4.83 27.05 -30.47
C TYR A 477 -5.19 25.84 -31.34
N ARG A 478 -4.25 24.90 -31.51
CA ARG A 478 -4.41 23.66 -32.28
C ARG A 478 -5.52 22.79 -31.69
N HIS A 479 -5.54 22.58 -30.38
CA HIS A 479 -6.60 21.87 -29.67
C HIS A 479 -7.99 22.46 -29.95
N TYR A 480 -8.18 23.76 -29.74
CA TYR A 480 -9.48 24.40 -29.99
C TYR A 480 -9.86 24.42 -31.47
N LYS A 481 -8.90 24.54 -32.40
CA LYS A 481 -9.17 24.46 -33.84
C LYS A 481 -9.54 23.06 -34.33
N LEU A 482 -8.95 22.00 -33.77
CA LEU A 482 -9.35 20.61 -34.05
C LEU A 482 -10.78 20.34 -33.56
N ILE A 483 -11.15 20.83 -32.37
CA ILE A 483 -12.53 20.74 -31.84
C ILE A 483 -13.54 21.48 -32.75
N LEU A 484 -13.12 22.60 -33.35
CA LEU A 484 -13.90 23.36 -34.33
C LEU A 484 -13.85 22.75 -35.76
N GLY A 485 -13.35 21.52 -35.93
CA GLY A 485 -13.36 20.81 -37.22
C GLY A 485 -12.31 21.25 -38.24
N ALA A 486 -11.27 21.98 -37.84
CA ALA A 486 -10.18 22.35 -38.75
C ALA A 486 -9.21 21.18 -39.01
N ASN A 487 -8.72 21.05 -40.23
CA ASN A 487 -7.77 20.00 -40.62
C ASN A 487 -6.43 20.13 -39.88
N ALA A 488 -5.94 19.02 -39.31
CA ALA A 488 -4.64 18.97 -38.64
C ALA A 488 -3.47 19.40 -39.55
N SER A 489 -3.51 19.01 -40.83
CA SER A 489 -2.50 19.33 -41.84
C SER A 489 -2.35 20.83 -42.13
N ASP A 490 -3.41 21.62 -41.93
CA ASP A 490 -3.36 23.09 -42.09
C ASP A 490 -2.84 23.78 -40.82
N LEU A 491 -3.11 23.20 -39.65
CA LEU A 491 -2.59 23.67 -38.36
C LEU A 491 -1.10 23.36 -38.19
N ASP A 492 -0.64 22.18 -38.64
CA ASP A 492 0.75 21.75 -38.47
C ASP A 492 1.72 22.55 -39.37
N LYS A 493 1.25 23.19 -40.45
CA LYS A 493 2.01 24.21 -41.21
C LYS A 493 2.41 25.42 -40.35
N LEU A 494 1.61 25.75 -39.33
CA LEU A 494 1.87 26.84 -38.40
C LEU A 494 2.76 26.40 -37.22
N LYS A 495 3.23 25.15 -37.17
CA LYS A 495 3.97 24.62 -36.01
C LYS A 495 5.35 25.26 -35.82
N THR A 496 6.11 25.50 -36.90
CA THR A 496 7.47 26.05 -36.83
C THR A 496 7.52 27.54 -37.22
N PRO A 497 7.98 28.45 -36.34
CA PRO A 497 8.24 29.83 -36.72
C PRO A 497 9.54 29.93 -37.55
N ALA A 498 9.55 30.81 -38.56
CA ALA A 498 10.79 31.21 -39.23
C ALA A 498 11.60 32.15 -38.30
N LEU A 499 12.88 31.85 -38.08
CA LEU A 499 13.73 32.55 -37.12
C LEU A 499 15.04 33.02 -37.78
N THR A 500 15.15 34.34 -37.99
CA THR A 500 16.31 34.96 -38.63
C THR A 500 17.46 35.19 -37.63
N ARG A 501 18.12 34.12 -37.16
CA ARG A 501 19.35 34.24 -36.34
C ARG A 501 20.48 34.84 -37.20
N ARG A 502 21.00 36.01 -36.83
CA ARG A 502 22.26 36.56 -37.37
C ARG A 502 23.44 35.93 -36.61
N PRO A 503 24.43 35.33 -37.29
CA PRO A 503 25.57 34.73 -36.61
C PRO A 503 26.46 35.81 -35.96
N PHE A 504 27.05 35.48 -34.80
CA PHE A 504 28.06 36.33 -34.18
C PHE A 504 29.38 36.24 -34.97
N ILE A 505 29.75 37.32 -35.66
CA ILE A 505 31.00 37.39 -36.43
C ILE A 505 32.14 37.69 -35.47
N HIS A 506 32.89 36.66 -35.09
CA HIS A 506 34.09 36.82 -34.26
C HIS A 506 35.26 37.31 -35.13
N PHE A 507 35.62 38.58 -35.00
CA PHE A 507 36.77 39.20 -35.68
C PHE A 507 38.11 38.75 -35.06
N SER A 508 38.41 37.46 -35.18
CA SER A 508 39.63 36.84 -34.66
C SER A 508 40.81 36.98 -35.62
N ASN A 509 41.30 38.21 -35.81
CA ASN A 509 42.71 38.57 -35.96
C ASN A 509 42.86 40.05 -36.39
N PRO A 510 43.76 40.85 -35.76
CA PRO A 510 44.33 41.98 -36.46
C PRO A 510 45.20 41.46 -37.63
N PRO A 511 45.25 42.14 -38.79
CA PRO A 511 46.19 41.77 -39.84
C PRO A 511 47.62 41.90 -39.30
N ASN A 512 48.49 40.94 -39.65
CA ASN A 512 49.92 41.01 -39.31
C ASN A 512 50.49 42.36 -39.75
N ARG A 513 50.88 43.21 -38.79
CA ARG A 513 51.70 44.37 -39.10
C ARG A 513 53.01 43.86 -39.68
N HIS A 514 53.35 44.35 -40.87
CA HIS A 514 54.65 44.07 -41.47
C HIS A 514 55.78 44.62 -40.58
N LYS A 515 56.97 44.04 -40.76
CA LYS A 515 58.23 44.47 -40.13
C LYS A 515 58.57 45.91 -40.49
#